data_AF-B9WGJ0-F1
#
_entry.id   AF-B9WGJ0-F1
#
_cell.length_a   1.000
_cell.length_b   1.000
_cell.length_c   1.000
_cell.angle_alpha   90.00
_cell.angle_beta   90.00
_cell.angle_gamma   90.00
#
_symmetry.space_group_name_H-M   'P 1'
#
loop_
_entity.id
_entity.type
_entity.pdbx_description
1 polymer ?
#
loop_
_entity_poly.entity_id
_entity_poly.type
_entity_poly.pdbx_seq_one_letter_code
_entity_poly.pdbx_strand_id
1 'polypeptide(L)'
;MLRSQRTLLKRSSFYSNRRFSTLLTTKPIEKLTIEDLSQPSINQHDVIGRLKLIESIQNTPTLSTNNRNQLLEFLIPNFSFYFKLPQHIIKQEVLHRLIQLNPGRVHSTLDLYNNHRNEIQDYMINDILNKLIHGEKKNITTEEEKGTDNIDLNNIIQIVNDYQHLQFDQLLIELFYKLIDNNDNELIVELINSGILNGEIILKEMISQGNIKTSSISTKFAFITIFNQLFINNPKSIDYQIYTIVLNLLNFGDSHKQLLDVISKYTTTRTISTSNEILQFVIDSKLDEIPEAINLRQTLLEIYGIKQQDNDKALKKYFYYETHVKTNIEHIRFIMVKIFSYLAIKQNNEIWNQVAQSMINPELTIKTLQLLIIGKSFFNIDSGLSIYNDYIQNVSSQINPETKKSSKGLLTESIILGFLINNDREFASLIFEKAIENQIIVDELEISQIKKLFKTYSDCFIDNEVWEDNAQLKMINVALEYIENIDSIKY
;
A
#
# COMPACT_ATOMS: atom_id res chain seq x y z
N MET A 1 67.81 -43.69 -42.58
CA MET A 1 66.54 -43.63 -41.83
C MET A 1 66.65 -42.56 -40.76
N LEU A 2 65.52 -41.95 -40.41
CA LEU A 2 65.28 -40.92 -39.39
C LEU A 2 65.50 -39.46 -39.82
N ARG A 3 64.37 -38.88 -40.23
CA ARG A 3 64.06 -37.45 -40.31
C ARG A 3 64.37 -36.78 -38.97
N SER A 4 65.23 -35.75 -38.94
CA SER A 4 65.25 -34.81 -37.83
C SER A 4 64.32 -33.64 -38.15
N GLN A 5 63.32 -33.49 -37.28
CA GLN A 5 62.37 -32.38 -37.30
C GLN A 5 63.13 -31.08 -37.03
N ARG A 6 62.99 -30.11 -37.95
CA ARG A 6 63.26 -28.71 -37.65
C ARG A 6 62.32 -28.28 -36.54
N THR A 7 62.88 -28.03 -35.36
CA THR A 7 62.29 -27.20 -34.32
C THR A 7 62.01 -25.82 -34.91
N LEU A 8 60.78 -25.61 -35.35
CA LEU A 8 60.21 -24.28 -35.56
C LEU A 8 60.16 -23.61 -34.19
N LEU A 9 61.17 -22.78 -33.90
CA LEU A 9 61.07 -21.68 -32.96
C LEU A 9 59.84 -20.87 -33.36
N LYS A 10 58.71 -21.12 -32.68
CA LYS A 10 57.57 -20.20 -32.66
C LYS A 10 58.13 -18.88 -32.16
N ARG A 11 58.37 -17.94 -33.09
CA ARG A 11 58.49 -16.52 -32.77
C ARG A 11 57.22 -16.14 -32.01
N SER A 12 57.34 -15.98 -30.69
CA SER A 12 56.39 -15.19 -29.94
C SER A 12 56.39 -13.80 -30.57
N SER A 13 55.32 -13.47 -31.29
CA SER A 13 55.05 -12.10 -31.67
C SER A 13 54.87 -11.34 -30.36
N PHE A 14 55.93 -10.64 -29.93
CA PHE A 14 55.82 -9.53 -29.01
C PHE A 14 54.96 -8.47 -29.72
N TYR A 15 53.64 -8.61 -29.66
CA TYR A 15 52.77 -7.47 -29.83
C TYR A 15 53.11 -6.55 -28.66
N SER A 16 53.89 -5.52 -28.95
CA SER A 16 54.01 -4.36 -28.07
C SER A 16 52.61 -3.80 -27.91
N ASN A 17 51.91 -4.19 -26.84
CA ASN A 17 50.57 -3.71 -26.57
C ASN A 17 50.62 -2.17 -26.58
N ARG A 18 49.87 -1.56 -27.50
CA ARG A 18 49.80 -0.11 -27.68
C ARG A 18 49.26 0.52 -26.41
N ARG A 19 49.87 1.60 -25.96
CA ARG A 19 49.42 2.37 -24.79
C ARG A 19 48.14 3.14 -25.13
N PHE A 20 47.25 3.35 -24.17
CA PHE A 20 46.05 4.18 -24.37
C PHE A 20 46.42 5.59 -24.86
N SER A 21 47.53 6.14 -24.38
CA SER A 21 48.01 7.46 -24.80
C SER A 21 48.39 7.53 -26.29
N THR A 22 48.66 6.39 -26.95
CA THR A 22 48.99 6.38 -28.39
C THR A 22 47.76 6.62 -29.26
N LEU A 23 46.55 6.38 -28.75
CA LEU A 23 45.31 6.62 -29.51
C LEU A 23 45.13 8.09 -29.89
N LEU A 24 45.53 9.00 -29.01
CA LEU A 24 45.49 10.45 -29.24
C LEU A 24 46.42 10.90 -30.36
N THR A 25 47.45 10.11 -30.69
CA THR A 25 48.36 10.40 -31.81
C THR A 25 47.84 9.89 -33.15
N THR A 26 46.92 8.91 -33.12
CA THR A 26 46.42 8.24 -34.32
C THR A 26 45.03 8.68 -34.74
N LYS A 27 44.23 9.22 -33.81
CA LYS A 27 42.85 9.64 -34.07
C LYS A 27 42.51 10.87 -33.20
N PRO A 28 41.86 11.90 -33.77
CA PRO A 28 41.34 12.99 -32.95
C PRO A 28 40.28 12.44 -31.99
N ILE A 29 40.22 13.01 -30.79
CA ILE A 29 39.43 12.46 -29.69
C ILE A 29 37.93 12.47 -29.99
N GLU A 30 37.46 13.41 -30.80
CA GLU A 30 36.06 13.53 -31.25
C GLU A 30 35.61 12.34 -32.12
N LYS A 31 36.56 11.63 -32.73
CA LYS A 31 36.29 10.46 -33.55
C LYS A 31 36.56 9.15 -32.80
N LEU A 32 37.02 9.21 -31.55
CA LEU A 32 37.35 8.03 -30.76
C LEU A 32 36.07 7.28 -30.37
N THR A 33 36.05 5.97 -30.55
CA THR A 33 34.93 5.10 -30.18
C THR A 33 35.36 4.06 -29.16
N ILE A 34 34.38 3.39 -28.52
CA ILE A 34 34.65 2.27 -27.61
C ILE A 34 35.41 1.14 -28.31
N GLU A 35 35.15 0.90 -29.60
CA GLU A 35 35.81 -0.12 -30.41
C GLU A 35 37.32 0.14 -30.55
N ASP A 36 37.72 1.41 -30.61
CA ASP A 36 39.14 1.78 -30.62
C ASP A 36 39.81 1.43 -29.27
N LEU A 37 39.08 1.57 -28.16
CA LEU A 37 39.56 1.29 -26.80
C LEU A 37 39.60 -0.21 -26.46
N SER A 38 38.73 -1.01 -27.09
CA SER A 38 38.58 -2.44 -26.84
C SER A 38 39.44 -3.33 -27.74
N GLN A 39 40.23 -2.74 -28.65
CA GLN A 39 41.10 -3.53 -29.53
C GLN A 39 42.09 -4.40 -28.73
N PRO A 40 42.27 -5.68 -29.10
CA PRO A 40 43.21 -6.59 -28.42
C PRO A 40 44.66 -6.09 -28.41
N SER A 41 45.00 -5.21 -29.36
CA SER A 41 46.33 -4.62 -29.49
C SER A 41 46.60 -3.54 -28.43
N ILE A 42 45.60 -3.08 -27.68
CA ILE A 42 45.75 -2.05 -26.64
C ILE A 42 46.02 -2.69 -25.29
N ASN A 43 47.01 -2.14 -24.59
CA ASN A 43 47.34 -2.54 -23.22
C ASN A 43 46.25 -2.07 -22.25
N GLN A 44 45.32 -2.95 -21.91
CA GLN A 44 44.24 -2.67 -20.96
C GLN A 44 44.75 -2.32 -19.55
N HIS A 45 46.00 -2.69 -19.22
CA HIS A 45 46.65 -2.38 -17.94
C HIS A 45 47.43 -1.06 -17.93
N ASP A 46 47.43 -0.29 -19.03
CA ASP A 46 48.09 1.02 -19.10
C ASP A 46 47.30 2.09 -18.34
N VAL A 47 47.45 2.10 -17.01
CA VAL A 47 46.79 3.06 -16.12
C VAL A 47 47.20 4.50 -16.46
N ILE A 48 48.48 4.75 -16.74
CA ILE A 48 48.99 6.10 -17.03
C ILE A 48 48.37 6.64 -18.33
N GLY A 49 48.35 5.84 -19.41
CA GLY A 49 47.72 6.25 -20.66
C GLY A 49 46.21 6.41 -20.54
N ARG A 50 45.55 5.60 -19.72
CA ARG A 50 44.12 5.71 -19.42
C ARG A 50 43.79 7.02 -18.71
N LEU A 51 44.56 7.41 -17.69
CA LEU A 51 44.38 8.70 -16.99
C LEU A 51 44.59 9.90 -17.93
N LYS A 52 45.62 9.86 -18.80
CA LYS A 52 45.84 10.91 -19.82
C LYS A 52 44.69 11.03 -20.80
N LEU A 53 44.09 9.89 -21.17
CA LEU A 53 42.96 9.88 -22.08
C LEU A 53 41.70 10.45 -21.41
N ILE A 54 41.45 10.13 -20.14
CA ILE A 54 40.38 10.75 -19.34
C ILE A 54 40.58 12.28 -19.26
N GLU A 55 41.79 12.73 -18.96
CA GLU A 55 42.12 14.17 -18.93
C GLU A 55 41.88 14.85 -20.29
N SER A 56 42.25 14.19 -21.38
CA SER A 56 42.02 14.71 -22.74
C SER A 56 40.54 14.80 -23.07
N ILE A 57 39.74 13.79 -22.67
CA ILE A 57 38.28 13.77 -22.85
C ILE A 57 37.63 14.96 -22.10
N GLN A 58 38.08 15.21 -20.87
CA GLN A 58 37.55 16.29 -20.03
C GLN A 58 37.86 17.68 -20.60
N ASN A 59 39.06 17.85 -21.17
CA ASN A 59 39.51 19.12 -21.73
C ASN A 59 39.06 19.37 -23.18
N THR A 60 38.23 18.49 -23.76
CA THR A 60 37.74 18.62 -25.14
C THR A 60 36.28 19.11 -25.16
N PRO A 61 36.03 20.41 -25.39
CA PRO A 61 34.67 20.97 -25.38
C PRO A 61 33.83 20.56 -26.60
N THR A 62 34.49 20.21 -27.72
CA THR A 62 33.87 19.79 -28.98
C THR A 62 33.30 18.38 -28.96
N LEU A 63 33.63 17.58 -27.93
CA LEU A 63 33.14 16.21 -27.78
C LEU A 63 31.68 16.22 -27.29
N SER A 64 30.81 15.47 -27.98
CA SER A 64 29.41 15.34 -27.57
C SER A 64 29.28 14.63 -26.22
N THR A 65 28.30 15.01 -25.41
CA THR A 65 28.05 14.42 -24.09
C THR A 65 27.84 12.90 -24.16
N ASN A 66 27.15 12.40 -25.18
CA ASN A 66 26.93 10.97 -25.36
C ASN A 66 28.25 10.21 -25.60
N ASN A 67 29.11 10.71 -26.50
CA ASN A 67 30.41 10.09 -26.75
C ASN A 67 31.33 10.19 -25.53
N ARG A 68 31.28 11.33 -24.82
CA ARG A 68 32.01 11.51 -23.55
C ARG A 68 31.62 10.45 -22.53
N ASN A 69 30.33 10.26 -22.27
CA ASN A 69 29.82 9.28 -21.31
C ASN A 69 30.21 7.85 -21.70
N GLN A 70 30.07 7.48 -22.98
CA GLN A 70 30.46 6.16 -23.49
C GLN A 70 31.95 5.86 -23.30
N LEU A 71 32.81 6.83 -23.60
CA LEU A 71 34.26 6.67 -23.42
C LEU A 71 34.63 6.61 -21.93
N LEU A 72 34.03 7.46 -21.09
CA LEU A 72 34.27 7.46 -19.64
C LEU A 72 33.76 6.18 -18.98
N GLU A 73 32.65 5.60 -19.45
CA GLU A 73 32.13 4.32 -18.95
C GLU A 73 33.15 3.19 -19.09
N PHE A 74 33.84 3.13 -20.24
CA PHE A 74 34.92 2.17 -20.49
C PHE A 74 36.21 2.52 -19.74
N LEU A 75 36.55 3.81 -19.69
CA LEU A 75 37.82 4.27 -19.13
C LEU A 75 37.83 4.29 -17.59
N ILE A 76 36.67 4.46 -16.96
CA ILE A 76 36.47 4.43 -15.51
C ILE A 76 35.59 3.20 -15.19
N PRO A 77 36.19 2.00 -15.03
CA PRO A 77 35.44 0.76 -14.81
C PRO A 77 35.02 0.56 -13.34
N ASN A 78 35.67 1.24 -12.39
CA ASN A 78 35.38 1.11 -10.97
C ASN A 78 35.82 2.36 -10.18
N PHE A 79 35.35 2.45 -8.94
CA PHE A 79 35.60 3.59 -8.06
C PHE A 79 37.06 3.77 -7.61
N SER A 80 37.95 2.75 -7.77
CA SER A 80 39.37 2.91 -7.39
C SER A 80 40.09 4.02 -8.17
N PHE A 81 39.53 4.43 -9.31
CA PHE A 81 40.03 5.54 -10.11
C PHE A 81 39.87 6.90 -9.44
N TYR A 82 38.96 7.05 -8.47
CA TYR A 82 38.83 8.26 -7.66
C TYR A 82 40.16 8.65 -7.00
N PHE A 83 40.89 7.69 -6.45
CA PHE A 83 42.18 7.91 -5.79
C PHE A 83 43.37 8.03 -6.75
N LYS A 84 43.17 7.74 -8.04
CA LYS A 84 44.23 7.76 -9.07
C LYS A 84 44.13 9.00 -9.95
N LEU A 85 42.95 9.60 -10.06
CA LEU A 85 42.70 10.79 -10.85
C LEU A 85 43.20 12.03 -10.09
N PRO A 86 43.93 12.93 -10.76
CA PRO A 86 44.18 14.27 -10.24
C PRO A 86 42.88 15.02 -9.91
N GLN A 87 42.86 15.75 -8.78
CA GLN A 87 41.64 16.42 -8.29
C GLN A 87 41.03 17.40 -9.32
N HIS A 88 41.85 18.09 -10.12
CA HIS A 88 41.35 19.05 -11.11
C HIS A 88 40.50 18.42 -12.22
N ILE A 89 40.63 17.10 -12.43
CA ILE A 89 39.89 16.33 -13.46
C ILE A 89 38.55 15.83 -12.92
N ILE A 90 38.38 15.73 -11.59
CA ILE A 90 37.16 15.19 -10.96
C ILE A 90 36.06 16.24 -10.98
N LYS A 91 35.43 16.44 -12.14
CA LYS A 91 34.32 17.39 -12.37
C LYS A 91 33.33 16.80 -13.38
N GLN A 92 32.11 17.34 -13.45
CA GLN A 92 31.13 17.04 -14.50
C GLN A 92 30.95 15.53 -14.75
N GLU A 93 31.05 15.04 -15.99
CA GLU A 93 30.79 13.64 -16.36
C GLU A 93 31.74 12.63 -15.69
N VAL A 94 32.98 13.03 -15.38
CA VAL A 94 33.92 12.19 -14.62
C VAL A 94 33.42 11.99 -13.19
N LEU A 95 33.02 13.08 -12.53
CA LEU A 95 32.45 13.02 -11.17
C LEU A 95 31.15 12.21 -11.16
N HIS A 96 30.26 12.44 -12.13
CA HIS A 96 29.00 11.70 -12.27
C HIS A 96 29.24 10.19 -12.38
N ARG A 97 30.18 9.77 -13.24
CA ARG A 97 30.56 8.36 -13.36
C ARG A 97 31.14 7.78 -12.06
N LEU A 98 31.94 8.56 -11.34
CA LEU A 98 32.51 8.14 -10.05
C LEU A 98 31.42 8.00 -8.98
N ILE A 99 30.44 8.91 -8.93
CA ILE A 99 29.26 8.81 -8.07
C ILE A 99 28.50 7.53 -8.39
N GLN A 100 28.19 7.24 -9.65
CA GLN A 100 27.48 6.02 -10.06
C GLN A 100 28.22 4.74 -9.65
N LEU A 101 29.55 4.74 -9.71
CA LEU A 101 30.37 3.58 -9.35
C LEU A 101 30.69 3.46 -7.86
N ASN A 102 30.42 4.48 -7.05
CA ASN A 102 30.77 4.48 -5.63
C ASN A 102 30.11 3.31 -4.87
N PRO A 103 30.89 2.38 -4.29
CA PRO A 103 30.35 1.28 -3.50
C PRO A 103 30.14 1.65 -2.01
N GLY A 104 30.48 2.87 -1.60
CA GLY A 104 30.22 3.33 -0.23
C GLY A 104 31.23 2.95 0.85
N ARG A 105 32.27 2.19 0.50
CA ARG A 105 33.18 1.60 1.51
C ARG A 105 34.21 2.56 2.10
N VAL A 106 34.69 3.51 1.30
CA VAL A 106 35.78 4.43 1.68
C VAL A 106 35.26 5.85 1.84
N HIS A 107 34.43 6.28 0.89
CA HIS A 107 33.63 7.49 1.00
C HIS A 107 32.18 7.07 0.77
N SER A 108 31.31 7.45 1.70
CA SER A 108 29.87 7.40 1.44
C SER A 108 29.52 8.36 0.31
N THR A 109 28.37 8.17 -0.30
CA THR A 109 27.84 9.05 -1.34
C THR A 109 27.65 10.46 -0.80
N LEU A 110 27.36 10.60 0.50
CA LEU A 110 27.33 11.87 1.19
C LEU A 110 28.72 12.51 1.31
N ASP A 111 29.75 11.74 1.67
CA ASP A 111 31.13 12.25 1.72
C ASP A 111 31.57 12.76 0.34
N LEU A 112 31.20 12.05 -0.72
CA LEU A 112 31.45 12.51 -2.08
C LEU A 112 30.67 13.78 -2.44
N TYR A 113 29.40 13.85 -2.05
CA TYR A 113 28.59 15.05 -2.22
C TYR A 113 29.24 16.26 -1.55
N ASN A 114 29.66 16.12 -0.29
CA ASN A 114 30.26 17.19 0.49
C ASN A 114 31.64 17.60 -0.04
N ASN A 115 32.47 16.63 -0.45
CA ASN A 115 33.82 16.90 -0.95
C ASN A 115 33.84 17.60 -2.32
N HIS A 116 32.81 17.39 -3.14
CA HIS A 116 32.72 17.91 -4.51
C HIS A 116 31.48 18.80 -4.74
N ARG A 117 30.98 19.44 -3.67
CA ARG A 117 29.72 20.19 -3.71
C ARG A 117 29.68 21.27 -4.81
N ASN A 118 30.82 21.90 -5.10
CA ASN A 118 30.92 22.96 -6.10
C ASN A 118 30.95 22.42 -7.54
N GLU A 119 31.30 21.15 -7.71
CA GLU A 119 31.44 20.47 -9.00
C GLU A 119 30.16 19.74 -9.41
N ILE A 120 29.24 19.51 -8.47
CA ILE A 120 27.99 18.79 -8.68
C ILE A 120 27.01 19.63 -9.49
N GLN A 121 26.40 18.99 -10.49
CA GLN A 121 25.41 19.59 -11.38
C GLN A 121 24.05 18.92 -11.15
N ASP A 122 22.98 19.64 -11.50
CA ASP A 122 21.58 19.20 -11.32
C ASP A 122 21.30 17.76 -11.78
N TYR A 123 21.80 17.39 -12.96
CA TYR A 123 21.56 16.05 -13.53
C TYR A 123 22.18 14.91 -12.71
N MET A 124 23.11 15.19 -11.79
CA MET A 124 23.73 14.20 -10.91
C MET A 124 22.92 13.94 -9.66
N ILE A 125 22.08 14.89 -9.23
CA ILE A 125 21.40 14.85 -7.92
C ILE A 125 20.46 13.65 -7.82
N ASN A 126 19.79 13.30 -8.91
CA ASN A 126 18.93 12.13 -8.94
C ASN A 126 19.71 10.84 -8.60
N ASP A 127 20.92 10.66 -9.14
CA ASP A 127 21.76 9.49 -8.85
C ASP A 127 22.30 9.50 -7.41
N ILE A 128 22.58 10.69 -6.86
CA ILE A 128 23.00 10.86 -5.47
C ILE A 128 21.87 10.46 -4.52
N LEU A 129 20.68 11.03 -4.70
CA LEU A 129 19.50 10.71 -3.87
C LEU A 129 19.10 9.25 -4.01
N ASN A 130 19.08 8.71 -5.23
CA ASN A 130 18.82 7.29 -5.49
C ASN A 130 19.76 6.38 -4.69
N LYS A 131 21.05 6.71 -4.62
CA LYS A 131 22.01 5.96 -3.79
C LYS A 131 21.80 6.11 -2.30
N LEU A 132 21.46 7.31 -1.81
CA LEU A 132 21.15 7.53 -0.40
C LEU A 132 19.89 6.77 0.02
N ILE A 133 18.90 6.66 -0.86
CA ILE A 133 17.61 5.99 -0.59
C ILE A 133 17.74 4.46 -0.69
N HIS A 134 18.33 3.92 -1.77
CA HIS A 134 18.43 2.45 -1.94
C HIS A 134 19.67 1.82 -1.29
N GLY A 135 20.50 2.64 -0.67
CA GLY A 135 21.78 2.22 -0.14
C GLY A 135 22.83 2.04 -1.23
N GLU A 136 24.06 1.88 -0.76
CA GLU A 136 25.22 1.76 -1.63
C GLU A 136 25.42 0.28 -1.96
N LYS A 137 25.47 -0.07 -3.26
CA LYS A 137 25.64 -1.47 -3.70
C LYS A 137 26.94 -2.05 -3.13
N LYS A 138 26.86 -2.71 -1.98
CA LYS A 138 27.95 -3.50 -1.42
C LYS A 138 28.14 -4.71 -2.33
N ASN A 139 29.21 -4.73 -3.12
CA ASN A 139 29.64 -5.94 -3.84
C ASN A 139 30.18 -6.99 -2.85
N ILE A 140 29.32 -7.57 -2.01
CA ILE A 140 29.68 -8.63 -1.06
C ILE A 140 28.62 -9.74 -1.12
N THR A 141 29.07 -10.94 -1.49
CA THR A 141 28.30 -12.20 -1.60
C THR A 141 28.15 -12.94 -0.27
N THR A 142 28.30 -12.28 0.88
CA THR A 142 28.12 -12.91 2.20
C THR A 142 26.89 -12.32 2.88
N GLU A 143 25.96 -13.20 3.23
CA GLU A 143 24.64 -12.92 3.80
C GLU A 143 24.67 -12.25 5.19
N GLU A 144 25.85 -11.93 5.74
CA GLU A 144 26.04 -11.60 7.16
C GLU A 144 26.17 -10.11 7.50
N GLU A 145 26.08 -9.21 6.51
CA GLU A 145 25.95 -7.77 6.80
C GLU A 145 24.82 -7.14 5.99
N LYS A 146 23.58 -7.59 6.26
CA LYS A 146 22.42 -6.67 6.21
C LYS A 146 22.60 -5.65 7.34
N GLY A 147 23.60 -4.78 7.20
CA GLY A 147 23.67 -3.58 8.01
C GLY A 147 22.35 -2.85 7.85
N THR A 148 21.74 -2.47 8.98
CA THR A 148 20.65 -1.51 8.98
C THR A 148 21.17 -0.25 8.31
N ASP A 149 20.87 -0.10 7.01
CA ASP A 149 21.11 1.11 6.24
C ASP A 149 20.21 2.18 6.86
N ASN A 150 20.70 2.79 7.93
CA ASN A 150 20.00 3.85 8.64
C ASN A 150 19.96 5.04 7.69
N ILE A 151 18.78 5.33 7.13
CA ILE A 151 18.60 6.41 6.18
C ILE A 151 18.78 7.71 6.95
N ASP A 152 19.87 8.44 6.67
CA ASP A 152 20.08 9.75 7.28
C ASP A 152 19.23 10.80 6.56
N LEU A 153 18.02 11.01 7.09
CA LEU A 153 17.05 11.92 6.49
C LEU A 153 17.48 13.36 6.52
N ASN A 154 18.29 13.80 7.48
CA ASN A 154 18.73 15.21 7.52
C ASN A 154 19.50 15.58 6.24
N ASN A 155 20.31 14.65 5.73
CA ASN A 155 21.05 14.88 4.49
C ASN A 155 20.15 14.83 3.25
N ILE A 156 19.19 13.90 3.22
CA ILE A 156 18.20 13.86 2.13
C ILE A 156 17.39 15.15 2.11
N ILE A 157 16.92 15.60 3.27
CA ILE A 157 16.20 16.85 3.45
C ILE A 157 17.03 18.03 2.95
N GLN A 158 18.28 18.11 3.36
CA GLN A 158 19.18 19.17 2.94
C GLN A 158 19.41 19.19 1.42
N ILE A 159 19.67 18.03 0.81
CA ILE A 159 19.90 17.94 -0.64
C ILE A 159 18.63 18.30 -1.43
N VAL A 160 17.47 17.81 -1.01
CA VAL A 160 16.20 18.15 -1.68
C VAL A 160 15.93 19.66 -1.58
N ASN A 161 16.18 20.28 -0.42
CA ASN A 161 16.02 21.73 -0.25
C ASN A 161 17.02 22.54 -1.08
N ASP A 162 18.29 22.12 -1.14
CA ASP A 162 19.33 22.76 -1.95
C ASP A 162 18.98 22.74 -3.46
N TYR A 163 18.20 21.72 -3.89
CA TYR A 163 17.83 21.48 -5.29
C TYR A 163 16.31 21.47 -5.51
N GLN A 164 15.57 22.31 -4.79
CA GLN A 164 14.10 22.40 -4.87
C GLN A 164 13.52 22.70 -6.27
N HIS A 165 14.35 23.20 -7.20
CA HIS A 165 13.95 23.44 -8.60
C HIS A 165 13.85 22.15 -9.42
N LEU A 166 14.33 21.03 -8.89
CA LEU A 166 14.23 19.70 -9.49
C LEU A 166 13.01 18.93 -8.97
N GLN A 167 12.48 18.03 -9.80
CA GLN A 167 11.37 17.15 -9.44
C GLN A 167 11.92 15.78 -9.01
N PHE A 168 11.56 15.35 -7.80
CA PHE A 168 12.02 14.09 -7.20
C PHE A 168 10.88 13.15 -6.81
N ASP A 169 9.67 13.36 -7.35
CA ASP A 169 8.43 12.72 -6.90
C ASP A 169 8.56 11.21 -6.75
N GLN A 170 9.12 10.52 -7.75
CA GLN A 170 9.27 9.06 -7.71
C GLN A 170 10.22 8.61 -6.59
N LEU A 171 11.40 9.22 -6.46
CA LEU A 171 12.36 8.87 -5.41
C LEU A 171 11.79 9.14 -4.01
N LEU A 172 11.04 10.23 -3.85
CA LEU A 172 10.42 10.58 -2.58
C LEU A 172 9.29 9.61 -2.21
N ILE A 173 8.51 9.14 -3.20
CA ILE A 173 7.52 8.07 -2.99
C ILE A 173 8.22 6.76 -2.59
N GLU A 174 9.31 6.39 -3.25
CA GLU A 174 10.09 5.19 -2.90
C GLU A 174 10.67 5.28 -1.48
N LEU A 175 11.22 6.44 -1.10
CA LEU A 175 11.66 6.71 0.27
C LEU A 175 10.50 6.57 1.26
N PHE A 176 9.33 7.11 0.94
CA PHE A 176 8.14 7.03 1.77
C PHE A 176 7.75 5.57 2.07
N TYR A 177 7.68 4.71 1.05
CA TYR A 177 7.36 3.29 1.27
C TYR A 177 8.45 2.55 2.05
N LYS A 178 9.72 2.89 1.84
CA LYS A 178 10.83 2.34 2.64
C LYS A 178 10.71 2.70 4.13
N LEU A 179 10.27 3.91 4.45
CA LEU A 179 10.01 4.32 5.83
C LEU A 179 8.80 3.57 6.45
N ILE A 180 7.76 3.28 5.66
CA ILE A 180 6.65 2.42 6.11
C ILE A 180 7.16 1.03 6.47
N ASP A 181 7.96 0.42 5.60
CA ASP A 181 8.48 -0.94 5.79
C ASP A 181 9.38 -1.04 7.04
N ASN A 182 10.10 0.03 7.36
CA ASN A 182 10.91 0.13 8.57
C ASN A 182 10.12 0.52 9.83
N ASN A 183 8.84 0.88 9.72
CA ASN A 183 7.99 1.44 10.77
C ASN A 183 8.45 2.81 11.31
N ASP A 184 9.16 3.59 10.49
CA ASP A 184 9.73 4.89 10.84
C ASP A 184 8.71 6.04 10.64
N ASN A 185 7.56 5.96 11.31
CA ASN A 185 6.46 6.91 11.13
C ASN A 185 6.79 8.35 11.62
N GLU A 186 7.69 8.48 12.60
CA GLU A 186 8.13 9.80 13.08
C GLU A 186 8.81 10.59 11.97
N LEU A 187 9.64 9.89 11.21
CA LEU A 187 10.42 10.41 10.10
C LEU A 187 9.53 10.79 8.89
N ILE A 188 8.47 10.02 8.61
CA ILE A 188 7.47 10.38 7.60
C ILE A 188 6.86 11.76 7.92
N VAL A 189 6.52 12.01 9.18
CA VAL A 189 5.94 13.29 9.60
C VAL A 189 6.95 14.42 9.53
N GLU A 190 8.22 14.16 9.85
CA GLU A 190 9.30 15.15 9.69
C GLU A 190 9.46 15.58 8.22
N LEU A 191 9.40 14.63 7.30
CA LEU A 191 9.45 14.92 5.86
C LEU A 191 8.24 15.72 5.37
N ILE A 192 7.06 15.49 5.94
CA ILE A 192 5.87 16.29 5.63
C ILE A 192 5.99 17.69 6.20
N ASN A 193 6.44 17.83 7.45
CA ASN A 193 6.59 19.12 8.13
C ASN A 193 7.66 20.01 7.50
N SER A 194 8.72 19.40 6.96
CA SER A 194 9.75 20.10 6.20
C SER A 194 9.29 20.53 4.80
N GLY A 195 8.10 20.08 4.36
CA GLY A 195 7.55 20.41 3.04
C GLY A 195 8.13 19.57 1.89
N ILE A 196 8.99 18.59 2.19
CA ILE A 196 9.59 17.70 1.18
C ILE A 196 8.59 16.69 0.66
N LEU A 197 7.82 16.09 1.57
CA LEU A 197 6.70 15.24 1.19
C LEU A 197 5.40 16.05 1.24
N ASN A 198 4.73 16.14 0.10
CA ASN A 198 3.38 16.67 0.08
C ASN A 198 2.40 15.59 0.57
N GLY A 199 1.95 15.71 1.82
CA GLY A 199 1.03 14.75 2.44
C GLY A 199 -0.27 14.52 1.65
N GLU A 200 -0.81 15.54 0.96
CA GLU A 200 -2.02 15.37 0.15
C GLU A 200 -1.77 14.49 -1.08
N ILE A 201 -0.63 14.68 -1.73
CA ILE A 201 -0.22 13.84 -2.87
C ILE A 201 0.03 12.42 -2.40
N ILE A 202 0.72 12.24 -1.27
CA ILE A 202 1.00 10.92 -0.71
C ILE A 202 -0.28 10.17 -0.34
N LEU A 203 -1.25 10.80 0.31
CA LEU A 203 -2.53 10.13 0.61
C LEU A 203 -3.27 9.70 -0.66
N LYS A 204 -3.27 10.55 -1.71
CA LYS A 204 -3.86 10.20 -3.00
C LYS A 204 -3.13 9.04 -3.68
N GLU A 205 -1.81 9.02 -3.59
CA GLU A 205 -0.99 7.94 -4.13
C GLU A 205 -1.19 6.62 -3.38
N MET A 206 -1.32 6.67 -2.05
CA MET A 206 -1.63 5.47 -1.26
C MET A 206 -2.97 4.85 -1.69
N ILE A 207 -3.97 5.69 -2.00
CA ILE A 207 -5.28 5.24 -2.51
C ILE A 207 -5.17 4.72 -3.95
N SER A 208 -4.34 5.33 -4.79
CA SER A 208 -4.17 4.94 -6.20
C SER A 208 -3.46 3.58 -6.35
N GLN A 209 -2.47 3.29 -5.49
CA GLN A 209 -1.65 2.09 -5.58
C GLN A 209 -2.32 0.82 -5.05
N GLY A 210 -3.37 0.93 -4.23
CA GLY A 210 -4.04 -0.26 -3.71
C GLY A 210 -5.17 0.02 -2.74
N ASN A 211 -5.88 -1.05 -2.39
CA ASN A 211 -6.98 -0.99 -1.44
C ASN A 211 -6.44 -0.90 -0.01
N ILE A 212 -6.60 0.27 0.63
CA ILE A 212 -6.07 0.56 1.97
C ILE A 212 -6.66 -0.39 3.00
N LYS A 213 -7.94 -0.78 2.87
CA LYS A 213 -8.58 -1.75 3.77
C LYS A 213 -7.84 -3.09 3.83
N THR A 214 -7.23 -3.54 2.73
CA THR A 214 -6.45 -4.80 2.66
C THR A 214 -4.95 -4.65 2.94
N SER A 215 -4.46 -3.42 3.09
CA SER A 215 -3.04 -3.15 3.32
C SER A 215 -2.56 -3.57 4.72
N SER A 216 -1.23 -3.59 4.89
CA SER A 216 -0.58 -3.93 6.16
C SER A 216 -0.97 -2.95 7.28
N ILE A 217 -0.82 -3.38 8.54
CA ILE A 217 -1.10 -2.52 9.70
C ILE A 217 -0.20 -1.27 9.70
N SER A 218 1.06 -1.41 9.29
CA SER A 218 2.02 -0.31 9.17
C SER A 218 1.58 0.71 8.11
N THR A 219 1.09 0.25 6.96
CA THR A 219 0.55 1.12 5.91
C THR A 219 -0.69 1.88 6.40
N LYS A 220 -1.62 1.20 7.08
CA LYS A 220 -2.82 1.84 7.67
C LYS A 220 -2.46 2.88 8.72
N PHE A 221 -1.48 2.57 9.56
CA PHE A 221 -1.01 3.48 10.60
C PHE A 221 -0.32 4.71 10.00
N ALA A 222 0.53 4.54 8.99
CA ALA A 222 1.14 5.64 8.26
C ALA A 222 0.06 6.54 7.61
N PHE A 223 -0.95 5.94 6.97
CA PHE A 223 -2.08 6.67 6.37
C PHE A 223 -2.80 7.57 7.40
N ILE A 224 -3.14 7.02 8.56
CA ILE A 224 -3.79 7.79 9.65
C ILE A 224 -2.85 8.88 10.19
N THR A 225 -1.56 8.59 10.30
CA THR A 225 -0.56 9.55 10.80
C THR A 225 -0.46 10.76 9.88
N ILE A 226 -0.40 10.54 8.57
CA ILE A 226 -0.35 11.61 7.56
C ILE A 226 -1.66 12.39 7.56
N PHE A 227 -2.80 11.69 7.55
CA PHE A 227 -4.10 12.35 7.65
C PHE A 227 -4.19 13.25 8.88
N ASN A 228 -3.78 12.75 10.05
CA ASN A 228 -3.85 13.51 11.29
C ASN A 228 -3.02 14.79 11.23
N GLN A 229 -1.83 14.71 10.62
CA GLN A 229 -0.98 15.89 10.44
C GLN A 229 -1.65 16.94 9.55
N LEU A 230 -2.28 16.51 8.45
CA LEU A 230 -3.02 17.41 7.57
C LEU A 230 -4.29 17.96 8.25
N PHE A 231 -4.98 17.12 9.02
CA PHE A 231 -6.22 17.49 9.70
C PHE A 231 -6.00 18.57 10.77
N ILE A 232 -4.87 18.50 11.49
CA ILE A 232 -4.50 19.52 12.48
C ILE A 232 -4.13 20.85 11.79
N ASN A 233 -3.43 20.79 10.64
CA ASN A 233 -2.88 21.98 10.00
C ASN A 233 -3.88 22.67 9.05
N ASN A 234 -4.57 21.91 8.21
CA ASN A 234 -5.50 22.42 7.21
C ASN A 234 -6.55 21.34 6.83
N PRO A 235 -7.55 21.08 7.68
CA PRO A 235 -8.52 20.00 7.44
C PRO A 235 -9.39 20.24 6.20
N LYS A 236 -9.52 21.50 5.74
CA LYS A 236 -10.33 21.86 4.56
C LYS A 236 -9.71 21.45 3.23
N SER A 237 -8.41 21.18 3.17
CA SER A 237 -7.77 20.74 1.93
C SER A 237 -7.87 19.23 1.70
N ILE A 238 -8.28 18.47 2.71
CA ILE A 238 -8.43 17.02 2.64
C ILE A 238 -9.72 16.66 1.90
N ASP A 239 -9.61 15.74 0.95
CA ASP A 239 -10.75 15.23 0.18
C ASP A 239 -11.71 14.37 1.05
N TYR A 240 -13.02 14.45 0.78
CA TYR A 240 -14.06 13.72 1.53
C TYR A 240 -13.88 12.18 1.48
N GLN A 241 -13.25 11.64 0.44
CA GLN A 241 -12.93 10.23 0.34
C GLN A 241 -11.91 9.80 1.39
N ILE A 242 -10.92 10.64 1.68
CA ILE A 242 -9.92 10.39 2.72
C ILE A 242 -10.59 10.35 4.10
N TYR A 243 -11.50 11.30 4.37
CA TYR A 243 -12.31 11.27 5.60
C TYR A 243 -13.08 9.96 5.75
N THR A 244 -13.68 9.48 4.65
CA THR A 244 -14.40 8.20 4.62
C THR A 244 -13.47 7.04 4.99
N ILE A 245 -12.27 6.99 4.40
CA ILE A 245 -11.26 5.95 4.68
C ILE A 245 -10.87 5.93 6.15
N VAL A 246 -10.48 7.10 6.67
CA VAL A 246 -9.99 7.22 8.05
C VAL A 246 -11.07 6.87 9.05
N LEU A 247 -12.29 7.39 8.87
CA LEU A 247 -13.43 7.04 9.71
C LEU A 247 -13.70 5.54 9.67
N ASN A 248 -13.57 4.89 8.51
CA ASN A 248 -13.73 3.45 8.46
C ASN A 248 -12.61 2.70 9.20
N LEU A 249 -11.34 3.06 9.02
CA LEU A 249 -10.22 2.43 9.73
C LEU A 249 -10.30 2.61 11.26
N LEU A 250 -10.78 3.77 11.70
CA LEU A 250 -10.93 4.12 13.12
C LEU A 250 -12.17 3.52 13.77
N ASN A 251 -13.09 2.89 13.04
CA ASN A 251 -14.34 2.38 13.64
C ASN A 251 -14.70 0.94 13.23
N PHE A 252 -14.23 0.45 12.08
CA PHE A 252 -14.67 -0.83 11.49
C PHE A 252 -13.51 -1.71 11.02
N GLY A 253 -13.80 -3.01 10.86
CA GLY A 253 -12.92 -4.00 10.24
C GLY A 253 -11.99 -4.75 11.21
N ASP A 254 -11.47 -5.88 10.75
CA ASP A 254 -10.72 -6.83 11.59
C ASP A 254 -9.43 -6.24 12.18
N SER A 255 -8.78 -5.34 11.42
CA SER A 255 -7.55 -4.68 11.86
C SER A 255 -7.78 -3.48 12.77
N HIS A 256 -9.03 -3.07 13.03
CA HIS A 256 -9.35 -1.89 13.82
C HIS A 256 -8.75 -1.95 15.24
N LYS A 257 -8.95 -3.07 15.96
CA LYS A 257 -8.41 -3.24 17.32
C LYS A 257 -6.89 -3.16 17.33
N GLN A 258 -6.23 -3.88 16.42
CA GLN A 258 -4.77 -3.84 16.27
C GLN A 258 -4.27 -2.42 15.95
N LEU A 259 -5.01 -1.68 15.13
CA LEU A 259 -4.66 -0.31 14.76
C LEU A 259 -4.78 0.64 15.94
N LEU A 260 -5.84 0.53 16.75
CA LEU A 260 -5.98 1.28 17.99
C LEU A 260 -4.87 0.92 19.00
N ASP A 261 -4.47 -0.34 19.08
CA ASP A 261 -3.35 -0.77 19.94
C ASP A 261 -2.03 -0.14 19.50
N VAL A 262 -1.78 -0.01 18.19
CA VAL A 262 -0.58 0.68 17.67
C VAL A 262 -0.66 2.19 17.94
N ILE A 263 -1.82 2.80 17.67
CA ILE A 263 -2.07 4.22 17.94
C ILE A 263 -1.86 4.56 19.42
N SER A 264 -2.41 3.76 20.34
CA SER A 264 -2.29 4.00 21.78
C SER A 264 -0.84 3.93 22.29
N LYS A 265 0.00 3.08 21.69
CA LYS A 265 1.44 3.02 22.02
C LYS A 265 2.19 4.26 21.56
N TYR A 266 1.82 4.81 20.40
CA TYR A 266 2.48 5.97 19.77
C TYR A 266 1.98 7.33 20.30
N THR A 267 0.79 7.40 20.90
CA THR A 267 0.16 8.65 21.36
C THR A 267 0.78 9.25 22.62
N THR A 268 1.81 8.61 23.21
CA THR A 268 2.56 9.20 24.33
C THR A 268 3.35 10.46 23.92
N THR A 269 3.57 10.70 22.63
CA THR A 269 4.31 11.86 22.10
C THR A 269 3.51 12.76 21.15
N ARG A 270 2.40 12.31 20.56
CA ARG A 270 1.57 13.08 19.61
C ARG A 270 0.06 12.82 19.77
N THR A 271 -0.74 13.88 19.63
CA THR A 271 -2.21 13.79 19.67
C THR A 271 -2.74 13.31 18.31
N ILE A 272 -3.31 12.10 18.27
CA ILE A 272 -4.07 11.61 17.10
C ILE A 272 -5.53 12.00 17.30
N SER A 273 -6.10 12.66 16.29
CA SER A 273 -7.47 13.16 16.32
C SER A 273 -8.44 12.00 16.46
N THR A 274 -9.41 12.16 17.34
CA THR A 274 -10.37 11.09 17.63
C THR A 274 -11.41 10.97 16.52
N SER A 275 -12.04 9.78 16.41
CA SER A 275 -13.20 9.57 15.53
C SER A 275 -14.26 10.67 15.72
N ASN A 276 -14.54 11.05 16.97
CA ASN A 276 -15.52 12.08 17.30
C ASN A 276 -15.14 13.49 16.81
N GLU A 277 -13.86 13.86 16.88
CA GLU A 277 -13.39 15.15 16.36
C GLU A 277 -13.54 15.23 14.84
N ILE A 278 -13.20 14.13 14.15
CA ILE A 278 -13.34 14.04 12.70
C ILE A 278 -14.82 14.10 12.30
N LEU A 279 -15.69 13.35 12.98
CA LEU A 279 -17.14 13.38 12.76
C LEU A 279 -17.69 14.80 12.93
N GLN A 280 -17.33 15.47 14.02
CA GLN A 280 -17.78 16.82 14.30
C GLN A 280 -17.35 17.80 13.20
N PHE A 281 -16.09 17.72 12.76
CA PHE A 281 -15.59 18.54 11.65
C PHE A 281 -16.34 18.29 10.34
N VAL A 282 -16.59 17.02 9.98
CA VAL A 282 -17.33 16.65 8.78
C VAL A 282 -18.73 17.28 8.78
N ILE A 283 -19.42 17.24 9.92
CA ILE A 283 -20.75 17.85 10.07
C ILE A 283 -20.69 19.37 10.00
N ASP A 284 -19.79 20.01 10.76
CA ASP A 284 -19.70 21.47 10.83
C ASP A 284 -19.28 22.08 9.50
N SER A 285 -18.43 21.38 8.75
CA SER A 285 -17.98 21.77 7.41
C SER A 285 -18.92 21.31 6.30
N LYS A 286 -19.98 20.56 6.62
CA LYS A 286 -20.98 20.03 5.67
C LYS A 286 -20.36 19.18 4.54
N LEU A 287 -19.28 18.47 4.83
CA LEU A 287 -18.64 17.57 3.86
C LEU A 287 -19.55 16.40 3.47
N ASP A 288 -20.46 16.02 4.37
CA ASP A 288 -21.50 15.02 4.15
C ASP A 288 -22.63 15.49 3.21
N GLU A 289 -22.76 16.79 2.96
CA GLU A 289 -23.77 17.36 2.05
C GLU A 289 -23.33 17.37 0.58
N ILE A 290 -22.06 17.06 0.29
CA ILE A 290 -21.54 16.97 -1.07
C ILE A 290 -22.27 15.85 -1.82
N PRO A 291 -22.81 16.10 -3.05
CA PRO A 291 -23.60 15.10 -3.78
C PRO A 291 -22.88 13.76 -3.97
N GLU A 292 -21.59 13.80 -4.26
CA GLU A 292 -20.73 12.65 -4.50
C GLU A 292 -20.28 11.94 -3.21
N ALA A 293 -20.45 12.55 -2.04
CA ALA A 293 -20.04 12.02 -0.74
C ALA A 293 -21.03 10.98 -0.16
N ILE A 294 -21.52 10.07 -1.01
CA ILE A 294 -22.45 9.01 -0.61
C ILE A 294 -21.82 8.06 0.41
N ASN A 295 -20.59 7.62 0.18
CA ASN A 295 -19.89 6.69 1.07
C ASN A 295 -19.63 7.34 2.44
N LEU A 296 -19.31 8.64 2.47
CA LEU A 296 -19.15 9.38 3.73
C LEU A 296 -20.46 9.38 4.51
N ARG A 297 -21.59 9.70 3.86
CA ARG A 297 -22.92 9.68 4.49
C ARG A 297 -23.28 8.30 5.05
N GLN A 298 -22.99 7.23 4.31
CA GLN A 298 -23.18 5.85 4.77
C GLN A 298 -22.33 5.56 6.01
N THR A 299 -21.02 5.86 5.97
CA THR A 299 -20.10 5.68 7.11
C THR A 299 -20.56 6.47 8.34
N LEU A 300 -21.01 7.71 8.18
CA LEU A 300 -21.52 8.51 9.30
C LEU A 300 -22.72 7.83 9.98
N LEU A 301 -23.68 7.35 9.20
CA LEU A 301 -24.87 6.67 9.76
C LEU A 301 -24.48 5.37 10.45
N GLU A 302 -23.59 4.57 9.87
CA GLU A 302 -23.11 3.35 10.50
C GLU A 302 -22.36 3.63 11.81
N ILE A 303 -21.53 4.68 11.86
CA ILE A 303 -20.83 5.04 13.10
C ILE A 303 -21.83 5.45 14.16
N TYR A 304 -22.79 6.32 13.84
CA TYR A 304 -23.81 6.73 14.80
C TYR A 304 -24.69 5.56 15.25
N GLY A 305 -25.23 4.77 14.31
CA GLY A 305 -26.22 3.73 14.61
C GLY A 305 -25.64 2.41 15.12
N ILE A 306 -24.46 1.99 14.66
CA ILE A 306 -23.85 0.69 15.02
C ILE A 306 -22.79 0.87 16.11
N LYS A 307 -21.83 1.77 15.92
CA LYS A 307 -20.66 1.89 16.81
C LYS A 307 -20.93 2.71 18.06
N GLN A 308 -21.59 3.86 17.90
CA GLN A 308 -21.98 4.72 19.01
C GLN A 308 -23.34 4.35 19.61
N GLN A 309 -24.17 3.62 18.84
CA GLN A 309 -25.56 3.28 19.20
C GLN A 309 -26.42 4.51 19.53
N ASP A 310 -26.09 5.65 18.91
CA ASP A 310 -26.83 6.90 18.98
C ASP A 310 -27.85 6.93 17.84
N ASN A 311 -28.92 6.16 18.03
CA ASN A 311 -29.99 5.99 17.04
C ASN A 311 -30.69 7.31 16.72
N ASP A 312 -30.80 8.20 17.71
CA ASP A 312 -31.41 9.52 17.53
C ASP A 312 -30.58 10.37 16.58
N LYS A 313 -29.24 10.40 16.73
CA LYS A 313 -28.36 11.08 15.76
C LYS A 313 -28.44 10.46 14.38
N ALA A 314 -28.40 9.13 14.28
CA ALA A 314 -28.51 8.43 13.01
C ALA A 314 -29.82 8.79 12.28
N LEU A 315 -30.96 8.74 12.99
CA LEU A 315 -32.27 9.10 12.44
C LEU A 315 -32.36 10.57 12.04
N LYS A 316 -31.90 11.49 12.89
CA LYS A 316 -31.88 12.93 12.57
C LYS A 316 -31.08 13.20 11.30
N LYS A 317 -29.92 12.54 11.14
CA LYS A 317 -29.10 12.67 9.93
C LYS A 317 -29.74 12.02 8.72
N TYR A 318 -30.34 10.83 8.85
CA TYR A 318 -31.10 10.20 7.79
C TYR A 318 -32.22 11.11 7.26
N PHE A 319 -33.09 11.63 8.14
CA PHE A 319 -34.17 12.53 7.75
C PHE A 319 -33.66 13.82 7.12
N TYR A 320 -32.54 14.34 7.61
CA TYR A 320 -31.89 15.49 6.99
C TYR A 320 -31.45 15.19 5.56
N TYR A 321 -30.78 14.05 5.31
CA TYR A 321 -30.37 13.64 3.97
C TYR A 321 -31.56 13.39 3.05
N GLU A 322 -32.63 12.78 3.55
CA GLU A 322 -33.88 12.55 2.80
C GLU A 322 -34.55 13.86 2.40
N THR A 323 -34.55 14.85 3.29
CA THR A 323 -35.26 16.12 3.06
C THR A 323 -34.44 17.10 2.21
N HIS A 324 -33.14 17.20 2.45
CA HIS A 324 -32.31 18.30 1.92
C HIS A 324 -31.33 17.86 0.84
N VAL A 325 -30.67 16.71 1.00
CA VAL A 325 -29.64 16.24 0.04
C VAL A 325 -30.29 15.48 -1.13
N LYS A 326 -31.23 14.57 -0.84
CA LYS A 326 -32.05 13.75 -1.76
C LYS A 326 -31.29 12.80 -2.70
N THR A 327 -30.07 13.13 -3.08
CA THR A 327 -29.23 12.35 -3.99
C THR A 327 -28.88 10.99 -3.39
N ASN A 328 -29.14 9.92 -4.15
CA ASN A 328 -28.86 8.53 -3.78
C ASN A 328 -29.49 8.10 -2.43
N ILE A 329 -30.67 8.63 -2.11
CA ILE A 329 -31.34 8.35 -0.82
C ILE A 329 -31.63 6.86 -0.61
N GLU A 330 -31.81 6.08 -1.68
CA GLU A 330 -32.06 4.64 -1.60
C GLU A 330 -30.91 3.87 -0.95
N HIS A 331 -29.66 4.26 -1.24
CA HIS A 331 -28.47 3.70 -0.58
C HIS A 331 -28.39 4.08 0.90
N ILE A 332 -28.83 5.29 1.23
CA ILE A 332 -28.85 5.81 2.60
C ILE A 332 -29.98 5.13 3.40
N ARG A 333 -31.13 4.89 2.79
CA ARG A 333 -32.25 4.12 3.36
C ARG A 333 -31.83 2.68 3.65
N PHE A 334 -31.09 2.04 2.74
CA PHE A 334 -30.52 0.71 2.98
C PHE A 334 -29.62 0.67 4.23
N ILE A 335 -28.79 1.70 4.46
CA ILE A 335 -27.98 1.75 5.69
C ILE A 335 -28.86 1.85 6.95
N MET A 336 -29.99 2.56 6.90
CA MET A 336 -30.94 2.54 8.03
C MET A 336 -31.57 1.17 8.23
N VAL A 337 -31.94 0.45 7.16
CA VAL A 337 -32.40 -0.96 7.26
C VAL A 337 -31.35 -1.80 7.97
N LYS A 338 -30.07 -1.68 7.57
CA LYS A 338 -28.94 -2.38 8.21
C LYS A 338 -28.81 -2.03 9.70
N ILE A 339 -28.86 -0.74 10.06
CA ILE A 339 -28.79 -0.27 11.45
C ILE A 339 -29.95 -0.86 12.28
N PHE A 340 -31.18 -0.82 11.77
CA PHE A 340 -32.33 -1.36 12.49
C PHE A 340 -32.31 -2.88 12.60
N SER A 341 -31.86 -3.60 11.58
CA SER A 341 -31.61 -5.04 11.67
C SER A 341 -30.55 -5.37 12.73
N TYR A 342 -29.47 -4.59 12.79
CA TYR A 342 -28.43 -4.72 13.83
C TYR A 342 -29.01 -4.52 15.23
N LEU A 343 -29.76 -3.42 15.44
CA LEU A 343 -30.38 -3.09 16.72
C LEU A 343 -31.41 -4.13 17.16
N ALA A 344 -32.19 -4.67 16.22
CA ALA A 344 -33.18 -5.71 16.51
C ALA A 344 -32.54 -6.93 17.18
N ILE A 345 -31.43 -7.41 16.63
CA ILE A 345 -30.68 -8.55 17.19
C ILE A 345 -29.96 -8.13 18.48
N LYS A 346 -29.24 -7.00 18.47
CA LYS A 346 -28.44 -6.55 19.62
C LYS A 346 -29.27 -6.34 20.88
N GLN A 347 -30.47 -5.79 20.72
CA GLN A 347 -31.39 -5.46 21.81
C GLN A 347 -32.48 -6.52 22.01
N ASN A 348 -32.48 -7.59 21.21
CA ASN A 348 -33.56 -8.58 21.16
C ASN A 348 -34.95 -7.94 21.12
N ASN A 349 -35.15 -7.01 20.18
CA ASN A 349 -36.38 -6.23 20.07
C ASN A 349 -36.92 -6.26 18.64
N GLU A 350 -38.02 -7.00 18.45
CA GLU A 350 -38.66 -7.19 17.15
C GLU A 350 -39.21 -5.90 16.54
N ILE A 351 -39.50 -4.87 17.35
CA ILE A 351 -39.97 -3.57 16.85
C ILE A 351 -38.95 -2.98 15.87
N TRP A 352 -37.64 -3.09 16.15
CA TRP A 352 -36.62 -2.62 15.23
C TRP A 352 -36.60 -3.41 13.92
N ASN A 353 -36.91 -4.71 13.97
CA ASN A 353 -37.03 -5.53 12.76
C ASN A 353 -38.24 -5.11 11.91
N GLN A 354 -39.35 -4.76 12.55
CA GLN A 354 -40.54 -4.22 11.86
C GLN A 354 -40.25 -2.85 11.23
N VAL A 355 -39.54 -1.98 11.94
CA VAL A 355 -39.08 -0.68 11.41
C VAL A 355 -38.13 -0.88 10.23
N ALA A 356 -37.17 -1.81 10.31
CA ALA A 356 -36.29 -2.13 9.19
C ALA A 356 -37.10 -2.53 7.96
N GLN A 357 -38.09 -3.41 8.12
CA GLN A 357 -38.94 -3.90 7.03
C GLN A 357 -39.81 -2.82 6.38
N SER A 358 -40.28 -1.82 7.13
CA SER A 358 -41.07 -0.72 6.56
C SER A 358 -40.25 0.21 5.66
N MET A 359 -38.92 0.19 5.79
CA MET A 359 -37.99 0.97 4.99
C MET A 359 -37.40 0.19 3.79
N ILE A 360 -37.76 -1.08 3.62
CA ILE A 360 -37.25 -1.90 2.52
C ILE A 360 -37.93 -1.50 1.21
N ASN A 361 -37.13 -1.36 0.16
CA ASN A 361 -37.64 -1.12 -1.18
C ASN A 361 -38.32 -2.36 -1.76
N PRO A 362 -39.33 -2.19 -2.65
CA PRO A 362 -39.95 -3.32 -3.33
C PRO A 362 -38.96 -4.19 -4.13
N GLU A 363 -37.94 -3.55 -4.70
CA GLU A 363 -36.87 -4.25 -5.41
C GLU A 363 -35.81 -4.74 -4.41
N LEU A 364 -35.87 -6.03 -4.09
CA LEU A 364 -34.97 -6.65 -3.12
C LEU A 364 -33.59 -6.91 -3.73
N THR A 365 -32.57 -6.29 -3.14
CA THR A 365 -31.17 -6.60 -3.43
C THR A 365 -30.69 -7.80 -2.61
N ILE A 366 -29.61 -8.46 -3.04
CA ILE A 366 -29.00 -9.57 -2.28
C ILE A 366 -28.67 -9.14 -0.84
N LYS A 367 -28.10 -7.95 -0.65
CA LYS A 367 -27.78 -7.40 0.66
C LYS A 367 -29.02 -7.26 1.55
N THR A 368 -30.14 -6.82 0.97
CA THR A 368 -31.42 -6.71 1.68
C THR A 368 -31.96 -8.09 2.05
N LEU A 369 -31.86 -9.07 1.15
CA LEU A 369 -32.24 -10.45 1.43
C LEU A 369 -31.39 -11.07 2.55
N GLN A 370 -30.08 -10.82 2.60
CA GLN A 370 -29.21 -11.27 3.69
C GLN A 370 -29.67 -10.71 5.05
N LEU A 371 -29.94 -9.40 5.13
CA LEU A 371 -30.45 -8.75 6.34
C LEU A 371 -31.82 -9.30 6.75
N LEU A 372 -32.73 -9.50 5.79
CA LEU A 372 -34.05 -10.07 6.02
C LEU A 372 -33.97 -11.50 6.54
N ILE A 373 -33.17 -12.36 5.92
CA ILE A 373 -33.02 -13.76 6.32
C ILE A 373 -32.52 -13.83 7.76
N ILE A 374 -31.41 -13.14 8.08
CA ILE A 374 -30.82 -13.19 9.42
C ILE A 374 -31.74 -12.56 10.46
N GLY A 375 -32.26 -11.36 10.16
CA GLY A 375 -33.14 -10.63 11.05
C GLY A 375 -34.45 -11.38 11.32
N LYS A 376 -35.04 -12.05 10.31
CA LYS A 376 -36.21 -12.91 10.52
C LYS A 376 -35.84 -14.17 11.27
N SER A 377 -34.79 -14.88 10.86
CA SER A 377 -34.38 -16.13 11.51
C SER A 377 -34.09 -15.97 13.00
N PHE A 378 -33.59 -14.80 13.43
CA PHE A 378 -33.35 -14.51 14.83
C PHE A 378 -34.62 -14.54 15.70
N PHE A 379 -35.75 -14.06 15.19
CA PHE A 379 -37.04 -14.04 15.93
C PHE A 379 -37.93 -15.23 15.57
N ASN A 380 -37.89 -15.68 14.32
CA ASN A 380 -38.68 -16.79 13.79
C ASN A 380 -37.90 -17.45 12.64
N ILE A 381 -37.35 -18.62 12.94
CA ILE A 381 -36.48 -19.38 12.03
C ILE A 381 -37.17 -19.75 10.71
N ASP A 382 -38.45 -20.13 10.77
CA ASP A 382 -39.27 -20.51 9.61
C ASP A 382 -39.48 -19.33 8.66
N SER A 383 -39.62 -18.12 9.19
CA SER A 383 -39.78 -16.91 8.39
C SER A 383 -38.53 -16.60 7.56
N GLY A 384 -37.34 -16.79 8.14
CA GLY A 384 -36.09 -16.63 7.39
C GLY A 384 -35.91 -17.73 6.34
N LEU A 385 -36.28 -18.98 6.69
CA LEU A 385 -36.24 -20.11 5.75
C LEU A 385 -37.19 -19.91 4.56
N SER A 386 -38.39 -19.37 4.78
CA SER A 386 -39.33 -19.03 3.70
C SER A 386 -38.68 -18.06 2.72
N ILE A 387 -38.11 -16.95 3.20
CA ILE A 387 -37.45 -15.95 2.34
C ILE A 387 -36.28 -16.59 1.57
N TYR A 388 -35.47 -17.43 2.21
CA TYR A 388 -34.41 -18.13 1.52
C TYR A 388 -34.96 -18.99 0.36
N ASN A 389 -35.97 -19.82 0.63
CA ASN A 389 -36.56 -20.73 -0.37
C ASN A 389 -37.22 -19.96 -1.53
N ASP A 390 -37.88 -18.84 -1.25
CA ASP A 390 -38.58 -18.03 -2.25
C ASP A 390 -37.62 -17.37 -3.26
N TYR A 391 -36.39 -17.05 -2.83
CA TYR A 391 -35.45 -16.26 -3.63
C TYR A 391 -34.21 -17.01 -4.11
N ILE A 392 -33.81 -18.13 -3.49
CA ILE A 392 -32.53 -18.80 -3.81
C ILE A 392 -32.40 -19.25 -5.27
N GLN A 393 -33.51 -19.60 -5.91
CA GLN A 393 -33.51 -20.00 -7.33
C GLN A 393 -33.43 -18.82 -8.30
N ASN A 394 -33.76 -17.61 -7.84
CA ASN A 394 -33.87 -16.40 -8.66
C ASN A 394 -32.60 -15.55 -8.66
N VAL A 395 -31.58 -15.92 -7.86
CA VAL A 395 -30.33 -15.16 -7.73
C VAL A 395 -29.17 -15.82 -8.46
N SER A 396 -28.17 -15.00 -8.82
CA SER A 396 -27.03 -15.44 -9.62
C SER A 396 -26.15 -16.46 -8.90
N SER A 397 -25.79 -17.53 -9.61
CA SER A 397 -24.75 -18.49 -9.21
C SER A 397 -23.32 -18.05 -9.61
N GLN A 398 -23.18 -16.93 -10.31
CA GLN A 398 -21.86 -16.45 -10.73
C GLN A 398 -21.06 -15.96 -9.52
N ILE A 399 -19.82 -16.44 -9.40
CA ILE A 399 -18.88 -16.00 -8.37
C ILE A 399 -18.46 -14.57 -8.66
N ASN A 400 -18.66 -13.69 -7.68
CA ASN A 400 -18.10 -12.35 -7.75
C ASN A 400 -16.57 -12.43 -7.53
N PRO A 401 -15.75 -11.89 -8.44
CA PRO A 401 -14.29 -12.02 -8.37
C PRO A 401 -13.68 -11.33 -7.15
N GLU A 402 -14.39 -10.37 -6.55
CA GLU A 402 -13.93 -9.59 -5.40
C GLU A 402 -14.33 -10.24 -4.08
N THR A 403 -15.59 -10.65 -3.92
CA THR A 403 -16.04 -11.32 -2.67
C THR A 403 -15.70 -12.80 -2.63
N LYS A 404 -15.35 -13.39 -3.79
CA LYS A 404 -15.16 -14.83 -3.99
C LYS A 404 -16.41 -15.66 -3.62
N LYS A 405 -17.58 -15.02 -3.63
CA LYS A 405 -18.89 -15.64 -3.32
C LYS A 405 -19.89 -15.32 -4.41
N SER A 406 -20.80 -16.25 -4.67
CA SER A 406 -21.99 -16.05 -5.50
C SER A 406 -23.12 -15.42 -4.69
N SER A 407 -24.15 -14.92 -5.37
CA SER A 407 -25.35 -14.45 -4.66
C SER A 407 -26.05 -15.60 -3.94
N LYS A 408 -26.07 -16.79 -4.55
CA LYS A 408 -26.59 -18.01 -3.92
C LYS A 408 -25.84 -18.34 -2.64
N GLY A 409 -24.50 -18.38 -2.66
CA GLY A 409 -23.71 -18.68 -1.48
C GLY A 409 -23.85 -17.65 -0.36
N LEU A 410 -24.01 -16.35 -0.68
CA LEU A 410 -24.30 -15.33 0.32
C LEU A 410 -25.63 -15.56 1.04
N LEU A 411 -26.68 -15.94 0.31
CA LEU A 411 -27.98 -16.28 0.92
C LEU A 411 -27.92 -17.59 1.71
N THR A 412 -27.21 -18.60 1.19
CA THR A 412 -27.00 -19.89 1.88
C THR A 412 -26.24 -19.68 3.20
N GLU A 413 -25.20 -18.87 3.20
CA GLU A 413 -24.47 -18.49 4.42
C GLU A 413 -25.37 -17.75 5.42
N SER A 414 -26.23 -16.85 4.95
CA SER A 414 -27.15 -16.09 5.79
C SER A 414 -28.16 -16.99 6.51
N ILE A 415 -28.76 -17.97 5.80
CA ILE A 415 -29.72 -18.88 6.42
C ILE A 415 -29.03 -19.86 7.38
N ILE A 416 -27.84 -20.37 7.03
CA ILE A 416 -27.04 -21.21 7.94
C ILE A 416 -26.74 -20.46 9.23
N LEU A 417 -26.29 -19.20 9.13
CA LEU A 417 -26.09 -18.35 10.30
C LEU A 417 -27.37 -18.19 11.12
N GLY A 418 -28.51 -17.98 10.47
CA GLY A 418 -29.83 -17.94 11.10
C GLY A 418 -30.14 -19.18 11.95
N PHE A 419 -29.85 -20.38 11.43
CA PHE A 419 -30.04 -21.63 12.19
C PHE A 419 -29.02 -21.80 13.32
N LEU A 420 -27.76 -21.44 13.09
CA LEU A 420 -26.72 -21.55 14.12
C LEU A 420 -26.95 -20.61 15.31
N ILE A 421 -27.50 -19.40 15.10
CA ILE A 421 -27.88 -18.48 16.20
C ILE A 421 -29.07 -19.02 17.00
N ASN A 422 -29.80 -20.00 16.49
CA ASN A 422 -30.89 -20.68 17.19
C ASN A 422 -30.48 -22.05 17.74
N ASN A 423 -29.17 -22.34 17.84
CA ASN A 423 -28.62 -23.62 18.32
C ASN A 423 -29.00 -24.85 17.45
N ASP A 424 -29.46 -24.64 16.21
CA ASP A 424 -29.89 -25.73 15.33
C ASP A 424 -28.79 -26.07 14.31
N ARG A 425 -27.71 -26.65 14.82
CA ARG A 425 -26.56 -27.07 14.01
C ARG A 425 -26.92 -28.18 13.02
N GLU A 426 -27.81 -29.10 13.42
CA GLU A 426 -28.18 -30.26 12.60
C GLU A 426 -28.89 -29.81 11.34
N PHE A 427 -29.88 -28.92 11.47
CA PHE A 427 -30.59 -28.39 10.31
C PHE A 427 -29.72 -27.45 9.48
N ALA A 428 -28.87 -26.63 10.11
CA ALA A 428 -27.86 -25.85 9.40
C ALA A 428 -26.95 -26.75 8.53
N SER A 429 -26.52 -27.91 9.05
CA SER A 429 -25.71 -28.89 8.33
C SER A 429 -26.49 -29.56 7.19
N LEU A 430 -27.78 -29.82 7.38
CA LEU A 430 -28.65 -30.34 6.33
C LEU A 430 -28.83 -29.34 5.18
N ILE A 431 -29.08 -28.06 5.47
CA ILE A 431 -29.10 -26.99 4.45
C ILE A 431 -27.75 -26.94 3.73
N PHE A 432 -26.68 -27.01 4.53
CA PHE A 432 -25.31 -27.37 4.18
C PHE A 432 -25.17 -28.27 2.95
N GLU A 433 -25.43 -29.53 3.24
CA GLU A 433 -25.29 -30.67 2.34
C GLU A 433 -26.24 -30.54 1.15
N LYS A 434 -27.50 -30.14 1.39
CA LYS A 434 -28.49 -29.97 0.32
C LYS A 434 -28.11 -28.88 -0.67
N ALA A 435 -27.47 -27.81 -0.23
CA ALA A 435 -26.99 -26.76 -1.13
C ALA A 435 -25.87 -27.27 -2.05
N ILE A 436 -25.02 -28.16 -1.58
CA ILE A 436 -23.96 -28.79 -2.39
C ILE A 436 -24.55 -29.85 -3.32
N GLU A 437 -25.37 -30.77 -2.79
CA GLU A 437 -26.01 -31.84 -3.57
C GLU A 437 -26.83 -31.30 -4.74
N ASN A 438 -27.57 -30.20 -4.50
CA ASN A 438 -28.40 -29.56 -5.52
C ASN A 438 -27.64 -28.52 -6.38
N GLN A 439 -26.31 -28.44 -6.27
CA GLN A 439 -25.46 -27.52 -7.03
C GLN A 439 -25.86 -26.03 -6.88
N ILE A 440 -26.38 -25.66 -5.72
CA ILE A 440 -26.67 -24.26 -5.35
C ILE A 440 -25.34 -23.51 -5.13
N ILE A 441 -24.40 -24.18 -4.46
CA ILE A 441 -23.00 -23.76 -4.28
C ILE A 441 -22.08 -24.84 -4.85
N VAL A 442 -21.10 -24.45 -5.65
CA VAL A 442 -20.23 -25.38 -6.38
C VAL A 442 -18.75 -25.07 -6.17
N ASP A 443 -18.41 -23.80 -5.92
CA ASP A 443 -17.03 -23.36 -5.77
C ASP A 443 -16.42 -23.81 -4.42
N GLU A 444 -15.20 -24.38 -4.47
CA GLU A 444 -14.54 -24.93 -3.29
C GLU A 444 -14.18 -23.86 -2.25
N LEU A 445 -13.83 -22.64 -2.69
CA LEU A 445 -13.49 -21.55 -1.79
C LEU A 445 -14.74 -21.03 -1.08
N GLU A 446 -15.85 -20.89 -1.81
CA GLU A 446 -17.16 -20.55 -1.25
C GLU A 446 -17.62 -21.60 -0.21
N ILE A 447 -17.52 -22.89 -0.55
CA ILE A 447 -17.81 -24.01 0.37
C ILE A 447 -16.92 -23.92 1.62
N SER A 448 -15.62 -23.67 1.45
CA SER A 448 -14.67 -23.54 2.56
C SER A 448 -15.01 -22.36 3.48
N GLN A 449 -15.44 -21.24 2.92
CA GLN A 449 -15.86 -20.08 3.71
C GLN A 449 -17.12 -20.36 4.53
N ILE A 450 -18.14 -21.02 3.96
CA ILE A 450 -19.34 -21.40 4.72
C ILE A 450 -18.99 -22.42 5.81
N LYS A 451 -18.08 -23.38 5.56
CA LYS A 451 -17.58 -24.32 6.58
C LYS A 451 -16.93 -23.62 7.78
N LYS A 452 -16.26 -22.47 7.56
CA LYS A 452 -15.68 -21.70 8.67
C LYS A 452 -16.75 -21.26 9.66
N LEU A 453 -17.98 -21.00 9.22
CA LEU A 453 -19.07 -20.61 10.11
C LEU A 453 -19.45 -21.71 11.11
N PHE A 454 -19.47 -22.98 10.67
CA PHE A 454 -19.65 -24.12 11.57
C PHE A 454 -18.51 -24.27 12.57
N LYS A 455 -17.27 -23.98 12.13
CA LYS A 455 -16.12 -23.95 13.04
C LYS A 455 -16.29 -22.84 14.09
N THR A 456 -16.60 -21.62 13.68
CA THR A 456 -16.87 -20.49 14.59
C THR A 456 -17.98 -20.83 15.59
N TYR A 457 -19.03 -21.52 15.15
CA TYR A 457 -20.07 -22.04 16.03
C TYR A 457 -19.51 -23.02 17.07
N SER A 458 -18.71 -24.01 16.65
CA SER A 458 -18.07 -24.95 17.59
C SER A 458 -17.14 -24.24 18.57
N ASP A 459 -16.40 -23.22 18.12
CA ASP A 459 -15.52 -22.41 18.95
C ASP A 459 -16.29 -21.55 19.98
N CYS A 460 -17.62 -21.45 19.89
CA CYS A 460 -18.43 -20.80 20.92
C CYS A 460 -18.61 -21.65 22.18
N PHE A 461 -18.42 -22.97 22.13
CA PHE A 461 -18.65 -23.93 23.23
C PHE A 461 -17.35 -24.34 23.95
N ILE A 462 -16.42 -23.41 24.15
CA ILE A 462 -15.17 -23.67 24.87
C ILE A 462 -15.50 -24.09 26.33
N ASP A 463 -14.74 -25.04 26.88
CA ASP A 463 -14.84 -25.50 28.28
C ASP A 463 -16.20 -26.09 28.72
N ASN A 464 -16.93 -26.74 27.80
CA ASN A 464 -18.27 -27.31 28.05
C ASN A 464 -19.33 -26.25 28.42
N GLU A 465 -19.19 -25.01 27.94
CA GLU A 465 -20.20 -23.97 28.10
C GLU A 465 -21.58 -24.43 27.60
N VAL A 466 -22.62 -24.16 28.38
CA VAL A 466 -24.02 -24.38 27.99
C VAL A 466 -24.46 -23.25 27.05
N TRP A 467 -25.33 -23.59 26.08
CA TRP A 467 -25.82 -22.65 25.07
C TRP A 467 -26.29 -21.31 25.67
N GLU A 468 -27.13 -21.38 26.71
CA GLU A 468 -27.88 -20.28 27.32
C GLU A 468 -27.00 -19.27 28.09
N ASP A 469 -25.75 -19.61 28.39
CA ASP A 469 -24.84 -18.74 29.15
C ASP A 469 -24.03 -17.82 28.23
N ASN A 470 -22.95 -18.35 27.63
CA ASN A 470 -21.97 -17.55 26.88
C ASN A 470 -21.96 -17.87 25.38
N ALA A 471 -22.27 -19.10 25.00
CA ALA A 471 -22.19 -19.53 23.60
C ALA A 471 -23.22 -18.79 22.72
N GLN A 472 -24.44 -18.60 23.21
CA GLN A 472 -25.45 -17.80 22.52
C GLN A 472 -25.01 -16.35 22.32
N LEU A 473 -24.44 -15.71 23.35
CA LEU A 473 -23.93 -14.33 23.24
C LEU A 473 -22.80 -14.21 22.23
N LYS A 474 -21.88 -15.20 22.19
CA LYS A 474 -20.82 -15.27 21.18
C LYS A 474 -21.41 -15.40 19.76
N MET A 475 -22.41 -16.27 19.56
CA MET A 475 -23.08 -16.42 18.26
C MET A 475 -23.90 -15.19 17.86
N ILE A 476 -24.53 -14.49 18.81
CA ILE A 476 -25.16 -13.19 18.55
C ILE A 476 -24.10 -12.19 18.08
N ASN A 477 -22.92 -12.14 18.70
CA ASN A 477 -21.85 -11.26 18.23
C ASN A 477 -21.38 -11.62 16.80
N VAL A 478 -21.28 -12.90 16.45
CA VAL A 478 -21.01 -13.35 15.07
C VAL A 478 -22.07 -12.85 14.10
N ALA A 479 -23.36 -12.89 14.49
CA ALA A 479 -24.45 -12.35 13.70
C ALA A 479 -24.33 -10.84 13.47
N LEU A 480 -23.99 -10.10 14.53
CA LEU A 480 -23.82 -8.66 14.49
C LEU A 480 -22.61 -8.26 13.63
N GLU A 481 -21.50 -8.98 13.73
CA GLU A 481 -20.33 -8.81 12.86
C GLU A 481 -20.66 -9.14 11.40
N TYR A 482 -21.48 -10.16 11.15
CA TYR A 482 -21.96 -10.46 9.81
C TYR A 482 -22.77 -9.29 9.24
N ILE A 483 -23.75 -8.78 9.98
CA ILE A 483 -24.56 -7.62 9.59
C ILE A 483 -23.67 -6.40 9.33
N GLU A 484 -22.74 -6.09 10.24
CA GLU A 484 -21.79 -4.97 10.11
C GLU A 484 -20.99 -5.05 8.79
N ASN A 485 -20.64 -6.26 8.35
CA ASN A 485 -19.86 -6.48 7.14
C ASN A 485 -20.67 -6.46 5.83
N ILE A 486 -22.00 -6.57 5.90
CA ILE A 486 -22.88 -6.41 4.72
C ILE A 486 -22.73 -4.99 4.18
N ASP A 487 -22.37 -4.88 2.90
CA ASP A 487 -22.12 -3.60 2.22
C ASP A 487 -21.00 -2.73 2.83
N SER A 488 -20.04 -3.33 3.54
CA SER A 488 -18.92 -2.56 4.06
C SER A 488 -18.18 -1.83 2.94
N ILE A 489 -18.04 -0.51 3.08
CA ILE A 489 -17.45 0.36 2.06
C ILE A 489 -16.05 -0.15 1.71
N LYS A 490 -15.77 -0.18 0.41
CA LYS A 490 -14.46 -0.53 -0.14
C LYS A 490 -13.66 0.76 -0.32
N TYR A 491 -12.43 0.74 0.15
CA TYR A 491 -11.50 1.85 0.04
C TYR A 491 -10.06 1.37 0.19
#